data_AF-A0A963DKL6-F1
#
_entry.id   AF-A0A963DKL6-F1
#
_cell.length_a   1.000
_cell.length_b   1.000
_cell.length_c   1.000
_cell.angle_alpha   90.00
_cell.angle_beta   90.00
_cell.angle_gamma   90.00
#
_symmetry.space_group_name_H-M   'P 1'
#
loop_
_entity.id
_entity.type
_entity.pdbx_description
1 polymer ?
#
loop_
_entity_poly.entity_id
_entity_poly.type
_entity_poly.pdbx_seq_one_letter_code
_entity_poly.pdbx_strand_id
1 'polypeptide(L)'
;MRIVPVLPHGIKDAPYLQTVRVQGGEPPYTITADLPEGLSMTDTGEISGTPIKAGAYPIEFTLSDPQHTTTQVMPLLIHEAAASKNAEIFIALSAPNGQTGVLDAEQFAQSSVDGMDNIIIHHVPRGGAVEVTIAYPEKREGQVYMKHGPTPENPEPHDYVMPDSRIQGNIAQFTLIDGGWGDDSLEADGNIIDPGGPGIPLNTIDGAVPAVLPISEPLRVEFQALCSGGECPANSVYEWSLISGSLPSGVTLTGSGRTGVLSGTPTQVGRYPFTVQVLARGSVVTTTSKSFTTDIIVNPVITTLITHYYVAILNREPDASGLAYWQTQASAPGANVKQVFRNMGLSFFGSAEYLGRNRSNAQLISDLYLTFLHRSADQSGLTYWLGQLSSGVSRNSVAASFAYSAEFTNYMNSIGL
;
A
#
# COMPACT_ATOMS: atom_id res chain seq x y z
N MET A 1 10.30 0.93 -45.58
CA MET A 1 9.81 1.79 -44.48
C MET A 1 8.30 1.60 -44.34
N ARG A 2 7.77 1.64 -43.12
CA ARG A 2 6.32 1.65 -42.86
C ARG A 2 6.01 2.48 -41.62
N ILE A 3 4.81 3.03 -41.51
CA ILE A 3 4.28 3.67 -40.32
C ILE A 3 3.71 2.65 -39.34
N VAL A 4 4.00 2.88 -38.06
CA VAL A 4 3.40 2.23 -36.91
C VAL A 4 3.15 3.27 -35.79
N PRO A 5 2.16 3.06 -34.90
CA PRO A 5 1.12 2.04 -34.96
C PRO A 5 0.06 2.36 -36.04
N VAL A 6 -0.94 1.49 -36.18
CA VAL A 6 -2.18 1.83 -36.92
C VAL A 6 -2.85 3.04 -36.29
N LEU A 7 -3.63 3.81 -37.06
CA LEU A 7 -4.32 4.99 -36.54
C LEU A 7 -5.56 4.57 -35.74
N PRO A 8 -5.70 5.00 -34.47
CA PRO A 8 -6.94 4.84 -33.75
C PRO A 8 -8.06 5.66 -34.42
N HIS A 9 -9.30 5.23 -34.22
CA HIS A 9 -10.46 5.98 -34.69
C HIS A 9 -10.58 7.33 -33.98
N GLY A 10 -11.15 8.33 -34.66
CA GLY A 10 -11.50 9.63 -34.09
C GLY A 10 -13.01 9.83 -33.99
N ILE A 11 -13.43 10.91 -33.33
CA ILE A 11 -14.83 11.31 -33.22
C ILE A 11 -14.93 12.76 -33.69
N LYS A 12 -15.94 13.04 -34.51
CA LYS A 12 -16.25 14.40 -34.95
C LYS A 12 -16.43 15.32 -33.74
N ASP A 13 -15.85 16.52 -33.83
CA ASP A 13 -15.87 17.56 -32.80
C ASP A 13 -15.16 17.20 -31.47
N ALA A 14 -14.45 16.06 -31.40
CA ALA A 14 -13.63 15.68 -30.25
C ALA A 14 -12.12 15.88 -30.50
N PRO A 15 -11.30 16.18 -29.48
CA PRO A 15 -9.86 16.24 -29.65
C PRO A 15 -9.29 14.87 -30.02
N TYR A 16 -8.34 14.86 -30.95
CA TYR A 16 -7.59 13.69 -31.41
C TYR A 16 -6.11 13.97 -31.21
N LEU A 17 -5.37 13.00 -30.70
CA LEU A 17 -3.91 13.08 -30.52
C LEU A 17 -3.30 11.69 -30.71
N GLN A 18 -2.41 11.55 -31.68
CA GLN A 18 -1.70 10.30 -31.96
C GLN A 18 -0.30 10.58 -32.48
N THR A 19 0.70 9.82 -32.04
CA THR A 19 2.05 9.89 -32.62
C THR A 19 2.31 8.66 -33.49
N VAL A 20 2.72 8.89 -34.73
CA VAL A 20 3.18 7.85 -35.67
C VAL A 20 4.71 7.84 -35.78
N ARG A 21 5.28 6.68 -36.08
CA ARG A 21 6.74 6.50 -36.25
C ARG A 21 7.04 5.64 -37.47
N VAL A 22 8.21 5.86 -38.08
CA VAL A 22 8.69 5.04 -39.20
C VAL A 22 9.48 3.85 -38.70
N GLN A 23 9.17 2.65 -39.20
CA GLN A 23 9.91 1.42 -38.98
C GLN A 23 10.63 0.97 -40.28
N GLY A 24 11.93 0.67 -40.15
CA GLY A 24 12.84 0.40 -41.27
C GLY A 24 13.32 1.67 -41.99
N GLY A 25 14.29 1.53 -42.90
CA GLY A 25 14.97 2.67 -43.55
C GLY A 25 16.15 3.20 -42.72
N GLU A 26 16.75 4.31 -43.18
CA GLU A 26 17.83 5.01 -42.45
C GLU A 26 17.42 6.45 -42.07
N PRO A 27 17.64 6.91 -40.84
CA PRO A 27 17.35 8.31 -40.49
C PRO A 27 18.28 9.29 -41.22
N PRO A 28 17.90 10.56 -41.41
CA PRO A 28 16.67 11.21 -40.94
C PRO A 28 15.44 10.88 -41.81
N TYR A 29 14.28 10.75 -41.16
CA TYR A 29 13.01 10.51 -41.83
C TYR A 29 12.23 11.81 -42.05
N THR A 30 11.49 11.87 -43.15
CA THR A 30 10.43 12.86 -43.38
C THR A 30 9.10 12.14 -43.57
N ILE A 31 8.07 12.61 -42.86
CA ILE A 31 6.71 12.04 -42.89
C ILE A 31 5.74 13.16 -43.28
N THR A 32 4.95 12.95 -44.33
CA THR A 32 3.89 13.88 -44.73
C THR A 32 2.60 13.12 -45.03
N ALA A 33 1.45 13.70 -44.69
CA ALA A 33 0.14 13.15 -44.98
C ALA A 33 -0.91 14.25 -45.06
N ASP A 34 -1.89 14.07 -45.93
CA ASP A 34 -3.10 14.88 -45.96
C ASP A 34 -4.11 14.31 -44.97
N LEU A 35 -4.47 15.09 -43.96
CA LEU A 35 -5.36 14.66 -42.89
C LEU A 35 -6.78 15.20 -43.06
N PRO A 36 -7.79 14.55 -42.44
CA PRO A 36 -9.17 15.05 -42.43
C PRO A 36 -9.25 16.46 -41.84
N GLU A 37 -10.24 17.24 -42.28
CA GLU A 37 -10.43 18.61 -41.85
C GLU A 37 -10.52 18.71 -40.31
N GLY A 38 -9.69 19.59 -39.74
CA GLY A 38 -9.57 19.78 -38.30
C GLY A 38 -8.44 18.99 -37.65
N LEU A 39 -7.75 18.09 -38.37
CA LEU A 39 -6.52 17.44 -37.93
C LEU A 39 -5.30 18.02 -38.64
N SER A 40 -4.16 17.97 -37.95
CA SER A 40 -2.86 18.45 -38.42
C SER A 40 -1.76 17.49 -37.99
N MET A 41 -0.63 17.47 -38.68
CA MET A 41 0.53 16.65 -38.33
C MET A 41 1.79 17.51 -38.21
N THR A 42 2.63 17.21 -37.22
CA THR A 42 3.98 17.77 -37.09
C THR A 42 5.00 16.98 -37.91
N ASP A 43 6.15 17.59 -38.21
CA ASP A 43 7.27 16.93 -38.91
C ASP A 43 7.85 15.73 -38.14
N THR A 44 7.53 15.61 -36.84
CA THR A 44 7.89 14.47 -35.98
C THR A 44 6.83 13.36 -35.95
N GLY A 45 5.75 13.48 -36.73
CA GLY A 45 4.69 12.47 -36.83
C GLY A 45 3.63 12.55 -35.73
N GLU A 46 3.50 13.67 -35.01
CA GLU A 46 2.37 13.87 -34.09
C GLU A 46 1.18 14.43 -34.86
N ILE A 47 0.10 13.65 -34.91
CA ILE A 47 -1.21 14.00 -35.46
C ILE A 47 -2.07 14.54 -34.33
N SER A 48 -2.55 15.77 -34.44
CA SER A 48 -3.41 16.40 -33.44
C SER A 48 -4.47 17.31 -34.04
N GLY A 49 -5.56 17.54 -33.31
CA GLY A 49 -6.60 18.50 -33.67
C GLY A 49 -7.99 18.04 -33.27
N THR A 50 -9.02 18.60 -33.90
CA THR A 50 -10.43 18.24 -33.69
C THR A 50 -11.07 18.01 -35.05
N PRO A 51 -11.30 16.75 -35.49
CA PRO A 51 -11.84 16.47 -36.81
C PRO A 51 -13.30 16.95 -36.86
N ILE A 52 -13.70 17.64 -37.92
CA ILE A 52 -15.03 18.28 -37.97
C ILE A 52 -16.04 17.52 -38.85
N LYS A 53 -15.63 16.38 -39.42
CA LYS A 53 -16.46 15.58 -40.31
C LYS A 53 -16.24 14.08 -40.11
N ALA A 54 -17.33 13.37 -39.81
CA ALA A 54 -17.32 11.91 -39.76
C ALA A 54 -17.14 11.29 -41.15
N GLY A 55 -16.49 10.14 -41.20
CA GLY A 55 -16.20 9.40 -42.43
C GLY A 55 -15.00 8.46 -42.30
N ALA A 56 -14.87 7.55 -43.26
CA ALA A 56 -13.68 6.72 -43.42
C ALA A 56 -12.70 7.44 -44.37
N TYR A 57 -11.51 7.76 -43.87
CA TYR A 57 -10.49 8.48 -44.61
C TYR A 57 -9.30 7.56 -44.88
N PRO A 58 -9.01 7.20 -46.14
CA PRO A 58 -7.78 6.48 -46.48
C PRO A 58 -6.61 7.48 -46.47
N ILE A 59 -5.87 7.56 -45.36
CA ILE A 59 -4.76 8.50 -45.22
C ILE A 59 -3.53 7.95 -45.93
N GLU A 60 -3.09 8.62 -46.98
CA GLU A 60 -1.86 8.28 -47.68
C GLU A 60 -0.68 9.01 -47.03
N PHE A 61 0.18 8.24 -46.37
CA PHE A 61 1.42 8.74 -45.81
C PHE A 61 2.55 8.58 -46.81
N THR A 62 3.31 9.67 -47.02
CA THR A 62 4.57 9.64 -47.75
C THR A 62 5.73 9.62 -46.75
N LEU A 63 6.58 8.60 -46.87
CA LEU A 63 7.74 8.35 -46.03
C LEU A 63 9.00 8.48 -46.85
N SER A 64 9.93 9.35 -46.45
CA SER A 64 11.24 9.46 -47.10
C SER A 64 12.37 9.25 -46.10
N ASP A 65 13.36 8.47 -46.50
CA ASP A 65 14.72 8.47 -45.97
C ASP A 65 15.68 9.13 -46.99
N PRO A 66 16.99 9.31 -46.71
CA PRO A 66 17.87 9.98 -47.66
C PRO A 66 18.07 9.24 -49.00
N GLN A 67 17.64 7.98 -49.13
CA GLN A 67 17.87 7.13 -50.30
C GLN A 67 16.59 6.65 -50.99
N HIS A 68 15.45 6.66 -50.30
CA HIS A 68 14.20 6.06 -50.73
C HIS A 68 13.00 6.88 -50.28
N THR A 69 11.95 6.84 -51.09
CA THR A 69 10.62 7.33 -50.73
C THR A 69 9.62 6.21 -50.97
N THR A 70 8.72 5.98 -50.02
CA THR A 70 7.62 5.03 -50.14
C THR A 70 6.32 5.65 -49.64
N THR A 71 5.20 5.16 -50.12
CA THR A 71 3.88 5.52 -49.57
C THR A 71 3.27 4.35 -48.81
N GLN A 72 2.41 4.66 -47.83
CA GLN A 72 1.59 3.70 -47.13
C GLN A 72 0.21 4.32 -46.86
N VAL A 73 -0.84 3.60 -47.22
CA VAL A 73 -2.21 4.00 -46.88
C VAL A 73 -2.58 3.38 -45.54
N MET A 74 -3.07 4.22 -44.62
CA MET A 74 -3.69 3.78 -43.36
C MET A 74 -5.08 4.40 -43.22
N PRO A 75 -6.13 3.59 -42.95
CA PRO A 75 -7.45 4.13 -42.73
C PRO A 75 -7.50 4.89 -41.38
N LEU A 76 -8.13 6.05 -41.39
CA LEU A 76 -8.59 6.77 -40.21
C LEU A 76 -10.11 6.89 -40.28
N LEU A 77 -10.81 6.22 -39.36
CA LEU A 77 -12.26 6.31 -39.25
C LEU A 77 -12.62 7.41 -38.25
N ILE A 78 -13.38 8.42 -38.69
CA ILE A 78 -13.98 9.43 -37.81
C ILE A 78 -15.46 9.11 -37.66
N HIS A 79 -15.90 8.89 -36.43
CA HIS A 79 -17.31 8.63 -36.11
C HIS A 79 -18.09 9.93 -35.89
N GLU A 80 -19.41 9.88 -36.06
CA GLU A 80 -20.27 10.99 -35.62
C GLU A 80 -20.22 11.11 -34.08
N ALA A 81 -20.40 12.32 -33.57
CA ALA A 81 -20.53 12.51 -32.13
C ALA A 81 -21.88 11.95 -31.64
N ALA A 82 -21.87 11.12 -30.60
CA ALA A 82 -23.06 10.55 -30.00
C ALA A 82 -24.08 11.65 -29.61
N ALA A 83 -25.34 11.50 -30.01
CA ALA A 83 -26.42 12.43 -29.64
C ALA A 83 -27.06 12.11 -28.26
N SER A 84 -26.48 11.16 -27.50
CA SER A 84 -27.07 10.50 -26.34
C SER A 84 -26.24 10.69 -25.06
N LYS A 85 -26.88 10.61 -23.89
CA LYS A 85 -26.22 10.61 -22.56
C LYS A 85 -25.44 9.33 -22.24
N ASN A 86 -25.44 8.33 -23.13
CA ASN A 86 -24.77 7.04 -22.95
C ASN A 86 -23.44 7.00 -23.70
N ALA A 87 -22.45 6.28 -23.17
CA ALA A 87 -21.19 6.02 -23.87
C ALA A 87 -21.44 5.19 -25.13
N GLU A 88 -20.77 5.55 -26.23
CA GLU A 88 -20.74 4.74 -27.46
C GLU A 88 -19.41 3.97 -27.51
N ILE A 89 -19.50 2.64 -27.63
CA ILE A 89 -18.34 1.75 -27.67
C ILE A 89 -18.06 1.42 -29.13
N PHE A 90 -16.85 1.74 -29.60
CA PHE A 90 -16.39 1.45 -30.95
C PHE A 90 -15.28 0.40 -30.89
N ILE A 91 -15.59 -0.84 -31.29
CA ILE A 91 -14.63 -1.94 -31.30
C ILE A 91 -13.92 -1.97 -32.65
N ALA A 92 -12.59 -1.81 -32.66
CA ALA A 92 -11.77 -1.91 -33.86
C ALA A 92 -10.93 -3.19 -33.79
N LEU A 93 -11.22 -4.16 -34.66
CA LEU A 93 -10.42 -5.37 -34.75
C LEU A 93 -9.03 -5.08 -35.34
N SER A 94 -7.99 -5.35 -34.57
CA SER A 94 -6.63 -5.58 -35.09
C SER A 94 -6.26 -7.05 -34.92
N ALA A 95 -6.87 -7.93 -35.72
CA ALA A 95 -6.37 -9.29 -35.83
C ALA A 95 -4.94 -9.26 -36.41
N PRO A 96 -3.97 -10.06 -35.92
CA PRO A 96 -2.59 -10.10 -36.42
C PRO A 96 -2.44 -10.32 -37.94
N ASN A 97 -3.54 -10.75 -38.60
CA ASN A 97 -3.57 -11.20 -39.98
C ASN A 97 -4.43 -10.33 -40.91
N GLY A 98 -4.92 -9.16 -40.47
CA GLY A 98 -5.65 -8.23 -41.33
C GLY A 98 -7.06 -8.68 -41.76
N GLN A 99 -7.68 -9.62 -41.05
CA GLN A 99 -9.10 -9.95 -41.25
C GLN A 99 -10.00 -8.98 -40.48
N THR A 100 -10.76 -8.16 -41.20
CA THR A 100 -11.86 -7.36 -40.66
C THR A 100 -13.14 -8.20 -40.70
N GLY A 101 -13.48 -8.83 -39.58
CA GLY A 101 -14.79 -9.47 -39.36
C GLY A 101 -15.75 -8.49 -38.70
N VAL A 102 -17.06 -8.65 -38.90
CA VAL A 102 -18.06 -7.99 -38.06
C VAL A 102 -18.16 -8.82 -36.79
N LEU A 103 -17.68 -8.29 -35.66
CA LEU A 103 -18.00 -8.86 -34.35
C LEU A 103 -19.41 -8.40 -33.99
N ASP A 104 -20.27 -9.32 -33.57
CA ASP A 104 -21.50 -8.94 -32.86
C ASP A 104 -21.08 -8.51 -31.46
N ALA A 105 -21.07 -7.20 -31.22
CA ALA A 105 -20.86 -6.60 -29.92
C ALA A 105 -22.23 -6.16 -29.37
N GLU A 106 -22.70 -6.81 -28.31
CA GLU A 106 -23.92 -6.39 -27.63
C GLU A 106 -23.56 -5.47 -26.46
N GLN A 107 -24.09 -4.24 -26.48
CA GLN A 107 -24.05 -3.35 -25.33
C GLN A 107 -25.20 -3.74 -24.39
N PHE A 108 -24.88 -4.34 -23.24
CA PHE A 108 -25.82 -4.35 -22.12
C PHE A 108 -25.45 -3.22 -21.15
N ALA A 109 -26.10 -2.07 -21.33
CA ALA A 109 -26.31 -1.17 -20.21
C ALA A 109 -27.28 -1.85 -19.23
N GLN A 110 -26.79 -2.73 -18.37
CA GLN A 110 -27.56 -3.01 -17.16
C GLN A 110 -27.52 -1.75 -16.31
N SER A 111 -28.71 -1.34 -15.88
CA SER A 111 -28.94 -0.24 -14.95
C SER A 111 -28.37 -0.56 -13.56
N SER A 112 -27.06 -0.78 -13.45
CA SER A 112 -26.40 -0.80 -12.17
C SER A 112 -25.87 0.60 -11.90
N VAL A 113 -25.90 0.97 -10.63
CA VAL A 113 -25.70 2.31 -10.10
C VAL A 113 -24.22 2.77 -10.23
N ASP A 114 -23.39 1.98 -10.93
CA ASP A 114 -21.92 1.97 -10.82
C ASP A 114 -21.17 2.14 -12.16
N GLY A 115 -21.82 2.55 -13.25
CA GLY A 115 -21.15 3.11 -14.43
C GLY A 115 -20.13 2.22 -15.18
N MET A 116 -20.16 0.90 -15.01
CA MET A 116 -19.34 -0.05 -15.77
C MET A 116 -20.07 -0.43 -17.07
N ASP A 117 -19.36 -0.30 -18.19
CA ASP A 117 -19.83 -0.68 -19.52
C ASP A 117 -19.42 -2.14 -19.76
N ASN A 118 -20.33 -3.09 -19.59
CA ASN A 118 -20.02 -4.49 -19.91
C ASN A 118 -19.86 -4.65 -21.43
N ILE A 119 -18.67 -5.07 -21.86
CA ILE A 119 -18.36 -5.38 -23.27
C ILE A 119 -18.37 -6.89 -23.44
N ILE A 120 -19.16 -7.39 -24.39
CA ILE A 120 -19.13 -8.80 -24.78
C ILE A 120 -18.69 -8.86 -26.24
N ILE A 121 -17.66 -9.66 -26.52
CA ILE A 121 -17.13 -9.85 -27.87
C ILE A 121 -17.17 -11.33 -28.20
N HIS A 122 -17.91 -11.68 -29.25
CA HIS A 122 -17.99 -13.06 -29.75
C HIS A 122 -17.13 -13.26 -31.00
N HIS A 123 -16.71 -14.50 -31.24
CA HIS A 123 -15.96 -14.93 -32.42
C HIS A 123 -14.56 -14.31 -32.53
N VAL A 124 -13.90 -14.05 -31.39
CA VAL A 124 -12.49 -13.69 -31.36
C VAL A 124 -11.67 -14.91 -31.80
N PRO A 125 -10.65 -14.76 -32.67
CA PRO A 125 -9.70 -15.84 -32.91
C PRO A 125 -9.12 -16.32 -31.57
N ARG A 126 -9.07 -17.63 -31.34
CA ARG A 126 -8.65 -18.16 -30.03
C ARG A 126 -7.28 -17.65 -29.61
N GLY A 127 -7.18 -16.99 -28.45
CA GLY A 127 -5.94 -16.35 -27.99
C GLY A 127 -5.67 -14.98 -28.63
N GLY A 128 -6.64 -14.44 -29.37
CA GLY A 128 -6.55 -13.23 -30.15
C GLY A 128 -6.73 -11.97 -29.31
N ALA A 129 -6.13 -10.87 -29.77
CA ALA A 129 -6.26 -9.57 -29.17
C ALA A 129 -7.30 -8.71 -29.92
N VAL A 130 -8.03 -7.88 -29.17
CA VAL A 130 -9.00 -6.92 -29.68
C VAL A 130 -8.71 -5.54 -29.10
N GLU A 131 -8.51 -4.55 -29.96
CA GLU A 131 -8.34 -3.16 -29.54
C GLU A 131 -9.72 -2.50 -29.39
N VAL A 132 -9.97 -1.98 -28.20
CA VAL A 132 -11.24 -1.36 -27.85
C VAL A 132 -11.06 0.16 -27.77
N THR A 133 -11.92 0.91 -28.45
CA THR A 133 -12.00 2.37 -28.33
C THR A 133 -13.38 2.77 -27.80
N ILE A 134 -13.45 3.43 -26.65
CA ILE A 134 -14.71 3.90 -26.08
C ILE A 134 -14.78 5.42 -26.14
N ALA A 135 -15.89 5.93 -26.66
CA ALA A 135 -16.22 7.34 -26.71
C ALA A 135 -17.18 7.70 -25.57
N TYR A 136 -16.71 8.47 -24.59
CA TYR A 136 -17.57 8.99 -23.53
C TYR A 136 -18.20 10.34 -23.93
N PRO A 137 -19.42 10.63 -23.45
CA PRO A 137 -20.11 11.89 -23.72
C PRO A 137 -19.45 13.11 -23.06
N GLU A 138 -18.66 12.89 -22.00
CA GLU A 138 -17.95 13.94 -21.25
C GLU A 138 -16.46 13.59 -21.11
N LYS A 139 -15.62 14.60 -20.88
CA LYS A 139 -14.19 14.40 -20.61
C LYS A 139 -13.98 13.56 -19.34
N ARG A 140 -13.00 12.66 -19.39
CA ARG A 140 -12.58 11.71 -18.34
C ARG A 140 -11.08 11.87 -18.03
N GLU A 141 -10.60 13.11 -18.00
CA GLU A 141 -9.19 13.43 -17.80
C GLU A 141 -8.71 12.94 -16.42
N GLY A 142 -7.56 12.27 -16.36
CA GLY A 142 -7.03 11.67 -15.11
C GLY A 142 -7.61 10.31 -14.73
N GLN A 143 -8.48 9.73 -15.57
CA GLN A 143 -9.02 8.38 -15.38
C GLN A 143 -8.20 7.33 -16.16
N VAL A 144 -8.37 6.06 -15.79
CA VAL A 144 -7.85 4.86 -16.47
C VAL A 144 -9.00 3.89 -16.72
N TYR A 145 -8.85 2.91 -17.61
CA TYR A 145 -9.87 1.87 -17.76
C TYR A 145 -9.62 0.75 -16.73
N MET A 146 -10.60 0.48 -15.88
CA MET A 146 -10.56 -0.51 -14.81
C MET A 146 -11.46 -1.69 -15.13
N LYS A 147 -11.10 -2.88 -14.65
CA LYS A 147 -11.87 -4.11 -14.80
C LYS A 147 -11.96 -4.84 -13.48
N HIS A 148 -13.10 -5.50 -13.23
CA HIS A 148 -13.22 -6.52 -12.20
C HIS A 148 -13.16 -7.91 -12.82
N GLY A 149 -12.17 -8.72 -12.48
CA GLY A 149 -12.06 -10.08 -13.02
C GLY A 149 -10.75 -10.77 -12.66
N PRO A 150 -10.53 -11.98 -13.17
CA PRO A 150 -9.25 -12.66 -13.00
C PRO A 150 -8.15 -12.00 -13.87
N THR A 151 -6.90 -12.26 -13.50
CA THR A 151 -5.71 -11.93 -14.31
C THR A 151 -4.81 -13.17 -14.45
N PRO A 152 -3.92 -13.21 -15.45
CA PRO A 152 -2.98 -14.33 -15.59
C PRO A 152 -2.13 -14.60 -14.33
N GLU A 153 -1.87 -13.59 -13.51
CA GLU A 153 -1.12 -13.75 -12.25
C GLU A 153 -1.98 -14.03 -11.02
N ASN A 154 -3.27 -13.66 -11.05
CA ASN A 154 -4.20 -13.86 -9.96
C ASN A 154 -5.57 -14.32 -10.49
N PRO A 155 -5.86 -15.63 -10.45
CA PRO A 155 -7.10 -16.19 -11.00
C PRO A 155 -8.34 -15.92 -10.15
N GLU A 156 -8.19 -15.40 -8.93
CA GLU A 156 -9.34 -14.95 -8.14
C GLU A 156 -9.83 -13.59 -8.67
N PRO A 157 -11.16 -13.37 -8.83
CA PRO A 157 -11.69 -12.09 -9.27
C PRO A 157 -11.24 -10.93 -8.38
N HIS A 158 -10.64 -9.90 -8.98
CA HIS A 158 -10.20 -8.68 -8.31
C HIS A 158 -10.26 -7.48 -9.25
N ASP A 159 -10.21 -6.26 -8.70
CA ASP A 159 -10.15 -5.04 -9.51
C ASP A 159 -8.71 -4.78 -9.98
N TYR A 160 -8.53 -4.45 -11.25
CA TYR A 160 -7.25 -4.04 -11.82
C TYR A 160 -7.42 -2.94 -12.87
N VAL A 161 -6.32 -2.22 -13.13
CA VAL A 161 -6.22 -1.27 -14.24
C VAL A 161 -5.76 -2.03 -15.47
N MET A 162 -6.45 -1.87 -16.60
CA MET A 162 -5.98 -2.44 -17.86
C MET A 162 -4.59 -1.87 -18.20
N PRO A 163 -3.58 -2.74 -18.40
CA PRO A 163 -2.17 -2.34 -18.39
C PRO A 163 -1.79 -1.39 -19.53
N ASP A 164 -2.51 -1.40 -20.64
CA ASP A 164 -2.31 -0.53 -21.79
C ASP A 164 -3.38 0.56 -21.92
N SER A 165 -4.27 0.69 -20.93
CA SER A 165 -5.35 1.66 -21.00
C SER A 165 -4.87 3.10 -21.04
N ARG A 166 -5.47 3.87 -21.94
CA ARG A 166 -5.23 5.30 -22.11
C ARG A 166 -6.57 6.00 -22.18
N ILE A 167 -6.81 6.95 -21.28
CA ILE A 167 -7.93 7.87 -21.41
C ILE A 167 -7.39 9.27 -21.72
N GLN A 168 -7.69 9.78 -22.90
CA GLN A 168 -7.32 11.13 -23.35
C GLN A 168 -8.57 11.91 -23.72
N GLY A 169 -8.81 13.03 -23.03
CA GLY A 169 -10.06 13.77 -23.19
C GLY A 169 -11.26 12.89 -22.81
N ASN A 170 -12.09 12.54 -23.78
CA ASN A 170 -13.28 11.69 -23.62
C ASN A 170 -13.14 10.31 -24.29
N ILE A 171 -11.94 9.93 -24.75
CA ILE A 171 -11.70 8.67 -25.46
C ILE A 171 -10.87 7.74 -24.57
N ALA A 172 -11.34 6.51 -24.35
CA ALA A 172 -10.54 5.42 -23.77
C ALA A 172 -10.09 4.44 -24.86
N GLN A 173 -8.85 3.97 -24.77
CA GLN A 173 -8.29 2.91 -25.61
C GLN A 173 -7.57 1.88 -24.75
N PHE A 174 -7.78 0.59 -25.03
CA PHE A 174 -7.14 -0.54 -24.34
C PHE A 174 -7.26 -1.83 -25.18
N THR A 175 -6.50 -2.87 -24.84
CA THR A 175 -6.55 -4.17 -25.52
C THR A 175 -7.14 -5.24 -24.63
N LEU A 176 -8.07 -6.03 -25.18
CA LEU A 176 -8.59 -7.25 -24.58
C LEU A 176 -7.97 -8.48 -25.26
N ILE A 177 -7.75 -9.57 -24.53
CA ILE A 177 -7.19 -10.81 -25.05
C ILE A 177 -8.08 -11.99 -24.65
N ASP A 178 -8.57 -12.76 -25.62
CA ASP A 178 -9.31 -14.00 -25.40
C ASP A 178 -8.41 -15.03 -24.71
N GLY A 179 -8.79 -15.49 -23.52
CA GLY A 179 -7.94 -16.31 -22.66
C GLY A 179 -6.81 -15.56 -21.95
N GLY A 180 -6.91 -14.24 -21.81
CA GLY A 180 -5.87 -13.40 -21.24
C GLY A 180 -6.37 -12.16 -20.51
N TRP A 181 -5.58 -11.09 -20.55
CA TRP A 181 -5.93 -9.82 -19.92
C TRP A 181 -7.24 -9.29 -20.49
N GLY A 182 -8.17 -8.95 -19.58
CA GLY A 182 -9.44 -8.39 -19.97
C GLY A 182 -10.55 -9.40 -20.27
N ASP A 183 -10.28 -10.70 -20.17
CA ASP A 183 -11.27 -11.76 -20.30
C ASP A 183 -11.70 -12.29 -18.91
N ASP A 184 -12.97 -12.67 -18.76
CA ASP A 184 -13.54 -13.11 -17.47
C ASP A 184 -13.22 -14.56 -17.12
N SER A 185 -12.89 -15.37 -18.13
CA SER A 185 -12.65 -16.81 -17.99
C SER A 185 -11.16 -17.19 -17.95
N LEU A 186 -10.29 -16.36 -18.55
CA LEU A 186 -8.91 -16.70 -18.88
C LEU A 186 -8.78 -17.95 -19.78
N GLU A 187 -9.85 -18.38 -20.43
CA GLU A 187 -9.86 -19.46 -21.42
C GLU A 187 -9.98 -18.91 -22.84
N ALA A 188 -9.15 -19.41 -23.76
CA ALA A 188 -9.21 -19.01 -25.16
C ALA A 188 -10.37 -19.73 -25.88
N ASP A 189 -11.60 -19.33 -25.58
CA ASP A 189 -12.84 -19.98 -26.05
C ASP A 189 -13.45 -19.28 -27.28
N GLY A 190 -12.97 -18.08 -27.60
CA GLY A 190 -13.45 -17.23 -28.69
C GLY A 190 -14.49 -16.19 -28.25
N ASN A 191 -14.72 -16.05 -26.94
CA ASN A 191 -15.54 -15.02 -26.33
C ASN A 191 -14.69 -14.21 -25.34
N ILE A 192 -14.90 -12.89 -25.33
CA ILE A 192 -14.36 -12.04 -24.27
C ILE A 192 -15.54 -11.39 -23.58
N ILE A 193 -15.62 -11.53 -22.26
CA ILE A 193 -16.57 -10.79 -21.42
C ILE A 193 -15.79 -9.83 -20.53
N ASP A 194 -16.07 -8.54 -20.71
CA ASP A 194 -15.40 -7.47 -20.00
C ASP A 194 -16.35 -6.61 -19.15
N PRO A 195 -16.51 -6.94 -17.86
CA PRO A 195 -17.18 -6.05 -16.91
C PRO A 195 -16.21 -4.96 -16.42
N GLY A 196 -15.93 -4.00 -17.30
CA GLY A 196 -15.00 -2.89 -17.07
C GLY A 196 -15.61 -1.49 -17.28
N GLY A 197 -14.85 -0.45 -16.97
CA GLY A 197 -15.27 0.94 -17.11
C GLY A 197 -14.18 1.95 -16.75
N PRO A 198 -14.41 3.25 -17.04
CA PRO A 198 -13.44 4.29 -16.70
C PRO A 198 -13.42 4.55 -15.18
N GLY A 199 -12.25 4.76 -14.59
CA GLY A 199 -12.05 4.92 -13.15
C GLY A 199 -10.89 5.83 -12.76
N ILE A 200 -10.94 6.45 -11.58
CA ILE A 200 -9.81 7.20 -11.01
C ILE A 200 -9.05 6.25 -10.09
N PRO A 201 -7.79 5.89 -10.36
CA PRO A 201 -7.06 4.98 -9.52
C PRO A 201 -6.67 5.66 -8.19
N LEU A 202 -6.89 4.95 -7.09
CA LEU A 202 -6.15 5.18 -5.85
C LEU A 202 -4.67 4.87 -6.10
N ASN A 203 -3.78 5.80 -5.75
CA ASN A 203 -2.36 5.66 -6.08
C ASN A 203 -1.55 4.93 -5.00
N THR A 204 -1.83 5.24 -3.73
CA THR A 204 -1.09 4.66 -2.61
C THR A 204 -1.78 4.92 -1.28
N ILE A 205 -1.36 4.16 -0.26
CA ILE A 205 -1.63 4.43 1.14
C ILE A 205 -0.40 5.16 1.71
N ASP A 206 -0.58 6.43 2.09
CA ASP A 206 0.41 7.15 2.88
C ASP A 206 0.27 6.81 4.36
N GLY A 207 1.39 6.84 5.07
CA GLY A 207 1.51 6.40 6.46
C GLY A 207 2.58 5.33 6.65
N ALA A 208 3.13 5.28 7.86
CA ALA A 208 4.20 4.38 8.27
C ALA A 208 3.84 3.71 9.59
N VAL A 209 4.02 2.39 9.63
CA VAL A 209 3.90 1.60 10.86
C VAL A 209 5.30 1.40 11.43
N PRO A 210 5.52 1.60 12.75
CA PRO A 210 6.80 1.30 13.37
C PRO A 210 7.21 -0.15 13.13
N ALA A 211 8.44 -0.37 12.68
CA ALA A 211 8.97 -1.72 12.45
C ALA A 211 9.07 -2.53 13.75
N VAL A 212 9.28 -1.86 14.88
CA VAL A 212 9.35 -2.45 16.21
C VAL A 212 8.50 -1.59 17.15
N LEU A 213 7.68 -2.25 17.98
CA LEU A 213 6.87 -1.61 19.00
C LEU A 213 6.94 -2.44 20.29
N PRO A 214 7.26 -1.83 21.44
CA PRO A 214 7.16 -2.52 22.71
C PRO A 214 5.72 -2.92 23.03
N ILE A 215 5.53 -4.12 23.58
CA ILE A 215 4.25 -4.58 24.10
C ILE A 215 3.71 -3.59 25.15
N SER A 216 2.39 -3.45 25.23
CA SER A 216 1.71 -2.52 26.14
C SER A 216 1.93 -1.03 25.85
N GLU A 217 2.72 -0.65 24.84
CA GLU A 217 2.77 0.73 24.37
C GLU A 217 1.61 1.01 23.39
N PRO A 218 0.87 2.13 23.55
CA PRO A 218 -0.22 2.46 22.65
C PRO A 218 0.30 2.76 21.24
N LEU A 219 -0.29 2.11 20.25
CA LEU A 219 -0.09 2.39 18.84
C LEU A 219 -1.21 3.32 18.35
N ARG A 220 -0.83 4.34 17.59
CA ARG A 220 -1.77 5.10 16.75
C ARG A 220 -1.07 5.54 15.49
N VAL A 221 -1.47 4.96 14.37
CA VAL A 221 -0.98 5.30 13.02
C VAL A 221 -2.17 5.70 12.17
N GLU A 222 -2.04 6.86 11.53
CA GLU A 222 -3.02 7.30 10.54
C GLU A 222 -2.50 6.95 9.15
N PHE A 223 -3.40 6.41 8.34
CA PHE A 223 -3.21 6.14 6.93
C PHE A 223 -4.04 7.13 6.13
N GLN A 224 -3.48 7.64 5.05
CA GLN A 224 -4.18 8.53 4.13
C GLN A 224 -4.29 7.88 2.75
N ALA A 225 -5.50 7.78 2.22
CA ALA A 225 -5.73 7.40 0.84
C ALA A 225 -5.33 8.55 -0.10
N LEU A 226 -4.34 8.32 -0.97
CA LEU A 226 -3.87 9.31 -1.95
C LEU A 226 -4.39 8.99 -3.34
N CYS A 227 -4.86 10.03 -4.05
CA CYS A 227 -5.43 9.93 -5.39
C CYS A 227 -4.50 10.59 -6.42
N SER A 228 -4.51 10.09 -7.65
CA SER A 228 -3.79 10.71 -8.77
C SER A 228 -4.18 12.18 -8.94
N GLY A 229 -3.18 13.08 -9.03
CA GLY A 229 -3.41 14.51 -9.17
C GLY A 229 -3.98 15.21 -7.93
N GLY A 230 -4.14 14.53 -6.80
CA GLY A 230 -4.61 15.11 -5.52
C GLY A 230 -6.13 15.22 -5.39
N GLU A 231 -6.88 14.95 -6.46
CA GLU A 231 -8.34 14.94 -6.45
C GLU A 231 -8.85 13.51 -6.34
N CYS A 232 -9.69 13.26 -5.34
CA CYS A 232 -10.31 11.95 -5.14
C CYS A 232 -11.74 11.95 -5.66
N PRO A 233 -12.27 10.79 -6.14
CA PRO A 233 -13.62 10.72 -6.67
C PRO A 233 -14.66 11.24 -5.66
N ALA A 234 -15.45 12.22 -6.11
CA ALA A 234 -16.46 12.88 -5.29
C ALA A 234 -17.52 11.87 -4.82
N ASN A 235 -18.06 12.07 -3.61
CA ASN A 235 -19.08 11.22 -2.99
C ASN A 235 -18.69 9.74 -2.77
N SER A 236 -17.40 9.41 -2.82
CA SER A 236 -16.95 8.03 -2.56
C SER A 236 -17.00 7.67 -1.08
N VAL A 237 -17.51 6.48 -0.77
CA VAL A 237 -17.42 5.84 0.54
C VAL A 237 -16.11 5.07 0.61
N TYR A 238 -15.31 5.29 1.64
CA TYR A 238 -14.01 4.64 1.81
C TYR A 238 -14.12 3.55 2.87
N GLU A 239 -13.77 2.32 2.48
CA GLU A 239 -13.78 1.14 3.32
C GLU A 239 -12.33 0.68 3.53
N TRP A 240 -11.92 0.58 4.79
CA TRP A 240 -10.57 0.15 5.18
C TRP A 240 -10.63 -1.28 5.70
N SER A 241 -9.78 -2.15 5.16
CA SER A 241 -9.78 -3.58 5.48
C SER A 241 -8.36 -4.15 5.54
N LEU A 242 -8.25 -5.35 6.11
CA LEU A 242 -7.06 -6.17 6.03
C LEU A 242 -7.31 -7.28 5.01
N ILE A 243 -6.42 -7.41 4.04
CA ILE A 243 -6.56 -8.41 2.97
C ILE A 243 -5.61 -9.60 3.13
N SER A 244 -4.58 -9.47 3.99
CA SER A 244 -3.69 -10.57 4.34
C SER A 244 -3.01 -10.34 5.69
N GLY A 245 -2.65 -11.43 6.38
CA GLY A 245 -1.94 -11.38 7.65
C GLY A 245 -2.86 -11.10 8.84
N SER A 246 -2.27 -10.74 9.98
CA SER A 246 -3.00 -10.42 11.21
C SER A 246 -2.40 -9.23 11.92
N LEU A 247 -3.24 -8.45 12.60
CA LEU A 247 -2.79 -7.41 13.51
C LEU A 247 -2.35 -8.02 14.86
N PRO A 248 -1.46 -7.34 15.60
CA PRO A 248 -1.23 -7.67 17.00
C PRO A 248 -2.54 -7.70 17.79
N SER A 249 -2.70 -8.70 18.67
CA SER A 249 -3.83 -8.76 19.61
C SER A 249 -3.97 -7.45 20.37
N GLY A 250 -5.16 -6.85 20.38
CA GLY A 250 -5.41 -5.54 21.01
C GLY A 250 -5.20 -4.31 20.11
N VAL A 251 -4.80 -4.51 18.85
CA VAL A 251 -4.74 -3.47 17.82
C VAL A 251 -5.86 -3.69 16.80
N THR A 252 -6.52 -2.61 16.39
CA THR A 252 -7.61 -2.63 15.40
C THR A 252 -7.35 -1.62 14.29
N LEU A 253 -7.83 -1.94 13.09
CA LEU A 253 -7.94 -1.02 11.98
C LEU A 253 -9.37 -0.48 11.94
N THR A 254 -9.50 0.84 11.92
CA THR A 254 -10.77 1.54 11.72
C THR A 254 -10.62 2.53 10.58
N GLY A 255 -11.72 2.94 9.95
CA GLY A 255 -11.69 3.87 8.83
C GLY A 255 -12.76 4.95 8.96
N SER A 256 -12.43 6.18 8.58
CA SER A 256 -13.38 7.28 8.43
C SER A 256 -13.02 8.08 7.19
N GLY A 257 -13.81 7.89 6.11
CA GLY A 257 -13.50 8.47 4.81
C GLY A 257 -12.08 8.11 4.36
N ARG A 258 -11.33 9.10 3.87
CA ARG A 258 -9.97 8.91 3.34
C ARG A 258 -8.90 8.60 4.39
N THR A 259 -9.28 8.49 5.66
CA THR A 259 -8.34 8.24 6.75
C THR A 259 -8.61 6.89 7.39
N GLY A 260 -7.61 6.01 7.34
CA GLY A 260 -7.55 4.77 8.10
C GLY A 260 -6.80 5.02 9.41
N VAL A 261 -7.20 4.38 10.50
CA VAL A 261 -6.52 4.50 11.79
C VAL A 261 -6.25 3.11 12.33
N LEU A 262 -4.98 2.76 12.40
CA LEU A 262 -4.50 1.60 13.14
C LEU A 262 -4.23 2.04 14.58
N SER A 263 -5.00 1.52 15.53
CA SER A 263 -4.87 1.94 16.93
C SER A 263 -5.15 0.83 17.93
N GLY A 264 -4.63 1.01 19.14
CA GLY A 264 -4.83 0.09 20.25
C GLY A 264 -3.54 -0.16 21.00
N THR A 265 -3.54 -1.19 21.84
CA THR A 265 -2.38 -1.55 22.66
C THR A 265 -2.11 -3.04 22.47
N PRO A 266 -0.96 -3.42 21.89
CA PRO A 266 -0.65 -4.81 21.64
C PRO A 266 -0.47 -5.56 22.96
N THR A 267 -1.05 -6.76 23.05
CA THR A 267 -1.03 -7.61 24.26
C THR A 267 -0.24 -8.90 24.08
N GLN A 268 0.32 -9.12 22.90
CA GLN A 268 1.07 -10.33 22.58
C GLN A 268 2.32 -9.99 21.78
N VAL A 269 3.45 -10.56 22.20
CA VAL A 269 4.72 -10.47 21.46
C VAL A 269 4.68 -11.34 20.22
N GLY A 270 5.31 -10.88 19.14
CA GLY A 270 5.33 -11.61 17.88
C GLY A 270 5.65 -10.72 16.70
N ARG A 271 5.82 -11.36 15.54
CA ARG A 271 6.03 -10.69 14.25
C ARG A 271 4.72 -10.69 13.48
N TYR A 272 4.25 -9.51 13.09
CA TYR A 272 2.94 -9.33 12.47
C TYR A 272 3.10 -8.70 11.08
N PRO A 273 3.26 -9.52 10.03
CA PRO A 273 3.08 -9.06 8.67
C PRO A 273 1.58 -8.91 8.37
N PHE A 274 1.18 -7.77 7.80
CA PHE A 274 -0.21 -7.55 7.38
C PHE A 274 -0.27 -6.60 6.19
N THR A 275 -1.35 -6.70 5.41
CA THR A 275 -1.59 -5.81 4.26
C THR A 275 -2.89 -5.07 4.48
N VAL A 276 -2.80 -3.75 4.49
CA VAL A 276 -3.96 -2.84 4.58
C VAL A 276 -4.42 -2.53 3.17
N GLN A 277 -5.73 -2.57 2.96
CA GLN A 277 -6.40 -2.09 1.76
C GLN A 277 -7.31 -0.92 2.11
N VAL A 278 -7.40 0.03 1.21
CA VAL A 278 -8.50 0.99 1.16
C VAL A 278 -9.23 0.84 -0.17
N LEU A 279 -10.53 0.64 -0.06
CA LEU A 279 -11.48 0.60 -1.16
C LEU A 279 -12.24 1.93 -1.16
N ALA A 280 -12.33 2.62 -2.28
CA ALA A 280 -13.24 3.74 -2.47
C ALA A 280 -14.38 3.32 -3.38
N ARG A 281 -15.62 3.41 -2.88
CA ARG A 281 -16.87 3.12 -3.59
C ARG A 281 -17.58 4.43 -3.93
N GLY A 282 -17.44 4.90 -5.17
CA GLY A 282 -18.22 6.00 -5.73
C GLY A 282 -19.00 5.52 -6.95
N SER A 283 -19.10 6.34 -7.99
CA SER A 283 -19.53 5.88 -9.32
C SER A 283 -18.58 4.86 -9.95
N VAL A 284 -17.40 4.68 -9.36
CA VAL A 284 -16.41 3.65 -9.70
C VAL A 284 -15.85 3.12 -8.40
N VAL A 285 -15.56 1.82 -8.37
CA VAL A 285 -14.89 1.16 -7.26
C VAL A 285 -13.39 1.08 -7.55
N THR A 286 -12.57 1.62 -6.67
CA THR A 286 -11.10 1.55 -6.78
C THR A 286 -10.49 1.09 -5.46
N THR A 287 -9.36 0.41 -5.54
CA THR A 287 -8.65 -0.13 -4.37
C THR A 287 -7.15 0.09 -4.52
N THR A 288 -6.48 0.36 -3.40
CA THR A 288 -5.03 0.26 -3.29
C THR A 288 -4.71 -0.49 -2.01
N SER A 289 -3.57 -1.16 -1.99
CA SER A 289 -3.08 -1.84 -0.79
C SER A 289 -1.62 -1.52 -0.50
N LYS A 290 -1.21 -1.71 0.75
CA LYS A 290 0.17 -1.54 1.20
C LYS A 290 0.47 -2.54 2.31
N SER A 291 1.58 -3.25 2.17
CA SER A 291 2.05 -4.21 3.17
C SER A 291 2.91 -3.54 4.22
N PHE A 292 2.74 -3.99 5.46
CA PHE A 292 3.49 -3.55 6.62
C PHE A 292 3.98 -4.77 7.40
N THR A 293 4.98 -4.55 8.25
CA THR A 293 5.41 -5.53 9.23
C THR A 293 5.78 -4.79 10.50
N THR A 294 5.28 -5.27 11.63
CA THR A 294 5.65 -4.76 12.96
C THR A 294 5.99 -5.91 13.88
N ASP A 295 7.10 -5.77 14.61
CA ASP A 295 7.54 -6.70 15.62
C ASP A 295 7.14 -6.17 17.00
N ILE A 296 6.26 -6.90 17.68
CA ILE A 296 5.91 -6.63 19.08
C ILE A 296 6.90 -7.34 19.99
N ILE A 297 7.65 -6.57 20.76
CA ILE A 297 8.73 -7.08 21.62
C ILE A 297 8.53 -6.66 23.08
N VAL A 298 9.16 -7.37 24.01
CA VAL A 298 9.33 -6.85 25.37
C VAL A 298 10.31 -5.67 25.31
N ASN A 299 10.03 -4.59 26.05
CA ASN A 299 10.93 -3.44 26.10
C ASN A 299 12.35 -3.90 26.52
N PRO A 300 13.40 -3.62 25.72
CA PRO A 300 14.75 -4.10 25.99
C PRO A 300 15.35 -3.52 27.28
N VAL A 301 14.90 -2.32 27.71
CA VAL A 301 15.30 -1.73 28.99
C VAL A 301 14.82 -2.57 30.17
N ILE A 302 13.56 -3.07 30.12
CA ILE A 302 13.02 -3.99 31.15
C ILE A 302 13.89 -5.25 31.24
N THR A 303 14.23 -5.84 30.10
CA THR A 303 15.05 -7.06 30.04
C THR A 303 16.45 -6.85 30.63
N THR A 304 17.07 -5.72 30.31
CA THR A 304 18.38 -5.34 30.86
C THR A 304 18.31 -5.14 32.37
N LEU A 305 17.26 -4.46 32.86
CA LEU A 305 17.10 -4.17 34.28
C LEU A 305 16.79 -5.42 35.11
N ILE A 306 16.01 -6.37 34.58
CA ILE A 306 15.79 -7.67 35.23
C ILE A 306 17.15 -8.36 35.41
N THR A 307 17.94 -8.45 34.34
CA THR A 307 19.27 -9.06 34.38
C THR A 307 20.18 -8.38 35.40
N HIS A 308 20.17 -7.04 35.44
CA HIS A 308 20.90 -6.25 36.44
C HIS A 308 20.50 -6.62 37.88
N TYR A 309 19.20 -6.75 38.18
CA TYR A 309 18.75 -7.10 39.54
C TYR A 309 19.17 -8.53 39.94
N TYR A 310 19.11 -9.49 39.03
CA TYR A 310 19.62 -10.85 39.29
C TYR A 310 21.12 -10.84 39.56
N VAL A 311 21.91 -10.13 38.76
CA VAL A 311 23.37 -10.09 38.94
C VAL A 311 23.76 -9.33 40.20
N ALA A 312 23.20 -8.14 40.42
CA ALA A 312 23.54 -7.29 41.56
C ALA A 312 23.13 -7.93 42.90
N ILE A 313 21.96 -8.58 42.96
CA ILE A 313 21.44 -9.15 44.20
C ILE A 313 21.84 -10.61 44.35
N LEU A 314 21.69 -11.45 43.33
CA LEU A 314 21.87 -12.91 43.44
C LEU A 314 23.22 -13.41 42.91
N ASN A 315 23.97 -12.56 42.20
CA ASN A 315 25.27 -12.91 41.59
C ASN A 315 25.17 -14.07 40.59
N ARG A 316 24.11 -14.05 39.79
CA ARG A 316 23.91 -14.93 38.63
C ARG A 316 22.99 -14.25 37.63
N GLU A 317 22.94 -14.79 36.42
CA GLU A 317 21.91 -14.43 35.44
C GLU A 317 20.55 -15.07 35.80
N PRO A 318 19.43 -14.47 35.36
CA PRO A 318 18.14 -15.14 35.45
C PRO A 318 18.13 -16.43 34.64
N ASP A 319 17.51 -17.47 35.17
CA ASP A 319 17.08 -18.59 34.33
C ASP A 319 15.92 -18.16 33.42
N ALA A 320 15.63 -18.97 32.41
CA ALA A 320 14.61 -18.65 31.40
C ALA A 320 13.22 -18.40 32.01
N SER A 321 12.84 -19.17 33.03
CA SER A 321 11.53 -19.04 33.70
C SER A 321 11.46 -17.78 34.55
N GLY A 322 12.52 -17.47 35.28
CA GLY A 322 12.65 -16.26 36.09
C GLY A 322 12.62 -14.99 35.23
N LEU A 323 13.34 -14.99 34.10
CA LEU A 323 13.31 -13.86 33.16
C LEU A 323 11.90 -13.65 32.60
N ALA A 324 11.29 -14.72 32.07
CA ALA A 324 9.95 -14.65 31.48
C ALA A 324 8.89 -14.19 32.48
N TYR A 325 8.97 -14.64 33.74
CA TYR A 325 8.07 -14.21 34.81
C TYR A 325 8.12 -12.69 35.02
N TRP A 326 9.31 -12.13 35.23
CA TRP A 326 9.44 -10.69 35.49
C TRP A 326 9.14 -9.83 34.28
N GLN A 327 9.50 -10.29 33.07
CA GLN A 327 9.08 -9.61 31.83
C GLN A 327 7.56 -9.56 31.74
N THR A 328 6.86 -10.66 32.02
CA THR A 328 5.39 -10.69 32.02
C THR A 328 4.80 -9.71 33.04
N GLN A 329 5.35 -9.65 34.25
CA GLN A 329 4.87 -8.70 35.28
C GLN A 329 5.11 -7.24 34.88
N ALA A 330 6.29 -6.93 34.34
CA ALA A 330 6.68 -5.57 33.99
C ALA A 330 6.03 -5.08 32.67
N SER A 331 5.62 -6.00 31.81
CA SER A 331 5.01 -5.69 30.50
C SER A 331 3.50 -5.90 30.46
N ALA A 332 2.87 -6.24 31.58
CA ALA A 332 1.42 -6.40 31.64
C ALA A 332 0.70 -5.07 31.31
N PRO A 333 -0.47 -5.11 30.65
CA PRO A 333 -1.25 -3.90 30.38
C PRO A 333 -1.54 -3.12 31.67
N GLY A 334 -1.14 -1.84 31.70
CA GLY A 334 -1.32 -0.97 32.88
C GLY A 334 -0.37 -1.24 34.05
N ALA A 335 0.70 -2.03 33.86
CA ALA A 335 1.67 -2.32 34.91
C ALA A 335 2.36 -1.06 35.45
N ASN A 336 2.47 -0.97 36.78
CA ASN A 336 3.36 0.00 37.42
C ASN A 336 4.77 -0.60 37.46
N VAL A 337 5.55 -0.37 36.40
CA VAL A 337 6.89 -0.94 36.21
C VAL A 337 7.79 -0.68 37.42
N LYS A 338 7.76 0.54 37.97
CA LYS A 338 8.51 0.90 39.20
C LYS A 338 8.12 -0.01 40.37
N GLN A 339 6.84 -0.29 40.57
CA GLN A 339 6.40 -1.18 41.65
C GLN A 339 6.83 -2.63 41.42
N VAL A 340 6.83 -3.11 40.17
CA VAL A 340 7.32 -4.45 39.83
C VAL A 340 8.79 -4.59 40.23
N PHE A 341 9.64 -3.62 39.87
CA PHE A 341 11.06 -3.64 40.25
C PHE A 341 11.29 -3.46 41.76
N ARG A 342 10.47 -2.68 42.46
CA ARG A 342 10.49 -2.64 43.94
C ARG A 342 10.21 -4.02 44.54
N ASN A 343 9.14 -4.67 44.08
CA ASN A 343 8.76 -6.00 44.56
C ASN A 343 9.85 -7.02 44.26
N MET A 344 10.39 -7.01 43.04
CA MET A 344 11.48 -7.89 42.62
C MET A 344 12.70 -7.72 43.52
N GLY A 345 13.22 -6.50 43.64
CA GLY A 345 14.40 -6.22 44.46
C GLY A 345 14.21 -6.61 45.92
N LEU A 346 13.11 -6.18 46.55
CA LEU A 346 12.83 -6.51 47.95
C LEU A 346 12.63 -8.01 48.17
N SER A 347 12.01 -8.73 47.24
CA SER A 347 11.86 -10.19 47.31
C SER A 347 13.21 -10.91 47.23
N PHE A 348 14.12 -10.42 46.40
CA PHE A 348 15.44 -11.03 46.22
C PHE A 348 16.34 -10.77 47.44
N PHE A 349 16.37 -9.55 47.97
CA PHE A 349 17.11 -9.25 49.21
C PHE A 349 16.59 -10.03 50.42
N GLY A 350 15.29 -10.37 50.45
CA GLY A 350 14.68 -11.21 51.48
C GLY A 350 14.77 -12.72 51.22
N SER A 351 15.30 -13.15 50.07
CA SER A 351 15.31 -14.55 49.67
C SER A 351 16.35 -15.38 50.43
N ALA A 352 16.09 -16.68 50.59
CA ALA A 352 17.06 -17.62 51.14
C ALA A 352 18.37 -17.64 50.35
N GLU A 353 18.30 -17.40 49.03
CA GLU A 353 19.44 -17.31 48.13
C GLU A 353 20.36 -16.14 48.52
N TYR A 354 19.81 -14.93 48.68
CA TYR A 354 20.60 -13.77 49.11
C TYR A 354 21.13 -13.92 50.54
N LEU A 355 20.28 -14.38 51.47
CA LEU A 355 20.66 -14.57 52.87
C LEU A 355 21.78 -15.60 53.02
N GLY A 356 21.79 -16.67 52.22
CA GLY A 356 22.85 -17.67 52.17
C GLY A 356 24.22 -17.13 51.73
N ARG A 357 24.27 -15.95 51.08
CA ARG A 357 25.54 -15.29 50.70
C ARG A 357 26.26 -14.65 51.90
N ASN A 358 25.63 -14.59 53.08
CA ASN A 358 26.23 -14.07 54.32
C ASN A 358 26.90 -12.69 54.17
N ARG A 359 26.25 -11.77 53.44
CA ARG A 359 26.78 -10.42 53.16
C ARG A 359 26.93 -9.59 54.43
N SER A 360 28.04 -8.88 54.55
CA SER A 360 28.24 -7.88 55.62
C SER A 360 27.28 -6.69 55.44
N ASN A 361 27.12 -5.86 56.47
CA ASN A 361 26.28 -4.66 56.36
C ASN A 361 26.80 -3.69 55.29
N ALA A 362 28.12 -3.52 55.16
CA ALA A 362 28.72 -2.68 54.13
C ALA A 362 28.46 -3.22 52.72
N GLN A 363 28.60 -4.54 52.55
CA GLN A 363 28.31 -5.22 51.29
C GLN A 363 26.83 -5.13 50.90
N LEU A 364 25.91 -5.31 51.84
CA LEU A 364 24.48 -5.09 51.61
C LEU A 364 24.20 -3.68 51.10
N ILE A 365 24.79 -2.66 51.73
CA ILE A 365 24.59 -1.26 51.31
C ILE A 365 25.12 -1.08 49.87
N SER A 366 26.30 -1.61 49.55
CA SER A 366 26.81 -1.58 48.17
C SER A 366 25.87 -2.27 47.18
N ASP A 367 25.36 -3.45 47.52
CA ASP A 367 24.41 -4.20 46.68
C ASP A 367 23.12 -3.39 46.47
N LEU A 368 22.62 -2.68 47.50
CA LEU A 368 21.42 -1.81 47.43
C LEU A 368 21.62 -0.59 46.52
N TYR A 369 22.76 0.10 46.64
CA TYR A 369 23.11 1.23 45.78
C TYR A 369 23.21 0.81 44.31
N LEU A 370 23.89 -0.31 44.02
CA LEU A 370 24.01 -0.82 42.66
C LEU A 370 22.64 -1.22 42.11
N THR A 371 21.84 -1.95 42.89
CA THR A 371 20.53 -2.46 42.46
C THR A 371 19.56 -1.33 42.13
N PHE A 372 19.29 -0.45 43.10
CA PHE A 372 18.20 0.53 42.97
C PHE A 372 18.65 1.84 42.33
N LEU A 373 19.93 2.22 42.44
CA LEU A 373 20.40 3.54 42.05
C LEU A 373 21.44 3.49 40.92
N HIS A 374 21.82 2.29 40.48
CA HIS A 374 22.78 2.06 39.40
C HIS A 374 24.09 2.86 39.56
N ARG A 375 24.56 2.96 40.81
CA ARG A 375 25.83 3.62 41.16
C ARG A 375 26.43 3.03 42.42
N SER A 376 27.68 3.37 42.70
CA SER A 376 28.31 3.05 43.98
C SER A 376 27.88 4.04 45.08
N ALA A 377 27.90 3.56 46.33
CA ALA A 377 27.75 4.42 47.49
C ALA A 377 28.93 5.39 47.58
N ASP A 378 28.64 6.68 47.80
CA ASP A 378 29.66 7.62 48.27
C ASP A 378 29.97 7.36 49.76
N GLN A 379 31.11 7.90 50.22
CA GLN A 379 31.59 7.65 51.58
C GLN A 379 30.59 8.13 52.66
N SER A 380 29.91 9.25 52.42
CA SER A 380 28.90 9.79 53.34
C SER A 380 27.67 8.89 53.42
N GLY A 381 27.15 8.45 52.28
CA GLY A 381 25.98 7.56 52.19
C GLY A 381 26.26 6.22 52.85
N LEU A 382 27.43 5.61 52.58
CA LEU A 382 27.82 4.36 53.23
C LEU A 382 27.88 4.52 54.76
N THR A 383 28.49 5.60 55.25
CA THR A 383 28.60 5.89 56.69
C THR A 383 27.22 6.06 57.33
N TYR A 384 26.33 6.82 56.67
CA TYR A 384 24.97 7.04 57.14
C TYR A 384 24.20 5.72 57.32
N TRP A 385 24.16 4.88 56.28
CA TRP A 385 23.41 3.63 56.32
C TRP A 385 23.99 2.61 57.28
N LEU A 386 25.33 2.55 57.43
CA LEU A 386 25.96 1.73 58.46
C LEU A 386 25.57 2.18 59.87
N GLY A 387 25.45 3.50 60.10
CA GLY A 387 24.95 4.07 61.35
C GLY A 387 23.50 3.67 61.63
N GLN A 388 22.63 3.68 60.62
CA GLN A 388 21.22 3.24 60.74
C GLN A 388 21.14 1.76 61.17
N LEU A 389 21.89 0.88 60.51
CA LEU A 389 21.93 -0.54 60.86
C LEU A 389 22.50 -0.77 62.28
N SER A 390 23.51 0.00 62.68
CA SER A 390 24.09 -0.06 64.03
C SER A 390 23.11 0.43 65.10
N SER A 391 22.18 1.30 64.73
CA SER A 391 21.12 1.82 65.60
C SER A 391 19.90 0.89 65.69
N GLY A 392 19.95 -0.29 65.07
CA GLY A 392 18.90 -1.31 65.14
C GLY A 392 17.85 -1.25 64.01
N VAL A 393 18.02 -0.37 63.02
CA VAL A 393 17.16 -0.41 61.82
C VAL A 393 17.39 -1.73 61.08
N SER A 394 16.31 -2.41 60.70
CA SER A 394 16.43 -3.69 60.01
C SER A 394 16.99 -3.55 58.59
N ARG A 395 17.70 -4.57 58.10
CA ARG A 395 18.18 -4.64 56.72
C ARG A 395 17.05 -4.46 55.70
N ASN A 396 15.87 -5.02 55.97
CA ASN A 396 14.69 -4.90 55.11
C ASN A 396 14.14 -3.47 55.09
N SER A 397 14.14 -2.78 56.23
CA SER A 397 13.73 -1.37 56.33
C SER A 397 14.69 -0.45 55.56
N VAL A 398 16.00 -0.74 55.62
CA VAL A 398 17.00 -0.04 54.79
C VAL A 398 16.75 -0.32 53.31
N ALA A 399 16.57 -1.58 52.90
CA ALA A 399 16.28 -1.93 51.51
C ALA A 399 15.01 -1.23 50.98
N ALA A 400 13.95 -1.16 51.79
CA ALA A 400 12.74 -0.42 51.45
C ALA A 400 13.01 1.08 51.26
N SER A 401 13.90 1.67 52.05
CA SER A 401 14.26 3.09 51.90
C SER A 401 14.92 3.38 50.55
N PHE A 402 15.72 2.46 50.00
CA PHE A 402 16.25 2.58 48.64
C PHE A 402 15.15 2.40 47.59
N ALA A 403 14.34 1.35 47.70
CA ALA A 403 13.27 1.01 46.75
C ALA A 403 12.19 2.12 46.63
N TYR A 404 11.92 2.83 47.72
CA TYR A 404 10.94 3.92 47.77
C TYR A 404 11.58 5.32 47.72
N SER A 405 12.89 5.40 47.47
CA SER A 405 13.58 6.69 47.36
C SER A 405 13.13 7.48 46.13
N ALA A 406 13.20 8.81 46.24
CA ALA A 406 13.08 9.70 45.09
C ALA A 406 14.17 9.40 44.04
N GLU A 407 15.35 8.98 44.49
CA GLU A 407 16.47 8.67 43.61
C GLU A 407 16.21 7.43 42.73
N PHE A 408 15.66 6.35 43.29
CA PHE A 408 15.20 5.20 42.49
C PHE A 408 14.15 5.64 41.46
N THR A 409 13.20 6.47 41.88
CA THR A 409 12.16 6.99 40.98
C THR A 409 12.77 7.79 39.83
N ASN A 410 13.77 8.64 40.12
CA ASN A 410 14.48 9.43 39.13
C ASN A 410 15.33 8.57 38.19
N TYR A 411 15.98 7.53 38.71
CA TYR A 411 16.73 6.57 37.89
C TYR A 411 15.81 5.81 36.93
N MET A 412 14.67 5.29 37.41
CA MET A 412 13.71 4.61 36.53
C MET A 412 13.19 5.54 35.44
N ASN A 413 12.85 6.79 35.79
CA ASN A 413 12.41 7.79 34.81
C ASN A 413 13.50 8.08 33.76
N SER A 414 14.78 8.14 34.16
CA SER A 414 15.88 8.49 33.24
C SER A 414 16.16 7.41 32.20
N ILE A 415 15.78 6.16 32.48
CA ILE A 415 15.85 5.03 31.53
C ILE A 415 14.52 4.77 30.80
N GLY A 416 13.52 5.63 30.99
CA GLY A 416 12.23 5.56 30.27
C GLY A 416 11.17 4.66 30.92
N LEU A 417 11.26 4.38 32.25
CA LEU A 417 10.33 3.50 33.00
C LEU A 417 9.66 4.20 34.19
#